data_AF-A0A3N5GRC5-F1
#
_entry.id   AF-A0A3N5GRC5-F1
#
_cell.length_a   1.000
_cell.length_b   1.000
_cell.length_c   1.000
_cell.angle_alpha   90.00
_cell.angle_beta   90.00
_cell.angle_gamma   90.00
#
_symmetry.space_group_name_H-M   'P 1'
#
loop_
_entity.id
_entity.type
_entity.pdbx_description
1 polymer ?
#
loop_
_entity_poly.entity_id
_entity_poly.type
_entity_poly.pdbx_seq_one_letter_code
_entity_poly.pdbx_strand_id
1 'polypeptide(L)'
;WMTHGLPTPAFALARTVADVADAAARFGLPMAVKPSREGSTIGFTKMVSSDQAQAAFEIARRHDDDVLCEEFVDGRELTLAVIGSGTAARALPIIEIVAPAGNYDYQNKYFRDDTRYLCPAELPQALAGEIAELSLRAYLAIGCEGWGRVDVMLRRADDRPFLLEVNTSPGMTGHSLVPMAARAVGMSYEDLCLRIVASASLKIGGRQ
;
A
#
# COMPACT_ATOMS: atom_id res chain seq x y z
N TRP A 1 -6.89 -9.28 7.17
CA TRP A 1 -6.42 -9.95 5.93
C TRP A 1 -6.00 -11.40 6.14
N MET A 2 -5.12 -11.70 7.10
CA MET A 2 -4.66 -13.09 7.34
C MET A 2 -5.82 -14.11 7.49
N THR A 3 -6.88 -13.75 8.23
CA THR A 3 -8.08 -14.58 8.40
C THR A 3 -8.87 -14.83 7.12
N HIS A 4 -8.68 -14.00 6.08
CA HIS A 4 -9.29 -14.13 4.76
C HIS A 4 -8.36 -14.79 3.74
N GLY A 5 -7.21 -15.34 4.18
CA GLY A 5 -6.20 -15.95 3.31
C GLY A 5 -5.52 -14.95 2.36
N LEU A 6 -5.49 -13.67 2.73
CA LEU A 6 -4.92 -12.62 1.89
C LEU A 6 -3.42 -12.45 2.24
N PRO A 7 -2.50 -12.54 1.26
CA PRO A 7 -1.07 -12.45 1.49
C PRO A 7 -0.64 -11.04 1.88
N THR A 8 0.14 -10.96 2.95
CA THR A 8 0.82 -9.76 3.45
C THR A 8 2.18 -10.20 3.98
N PRO A 9 3.22 -9.34 4.01
CA PRO A 9 4.52 -9.73 4.55
C PRO A 9 4.40 -10.25 5.99
N ALA A 10 5.30 -11.13 6.42
CA ALA A 10 5.35 -11.51 7.83
C ALA A 10 5.59 -10.26 8.68
N PHE A 11 4.84 -10.09 9.78
CA PHE A 11 4.93 -8.88 10.59
C PHE A 11 4.82 -9.14 12.10
N ALA A 12 5.34 -8.20 12.88
CA ALA A 12 5.20 -8.15 14.34
C ALA A 12 5.09 -6.70 14.81
N LEU A 13 4.35 -6.52 15.92
CA LEU A 13 4.34 -5.26 16.65
C LEU A 13 5.52 -5.23 17.63
N ALA A 14 6.25 -4.13 17.62
CA ALA A 14 7.34 -3.83 18.54
C ALA A 14 6.99 -2.63 19.42
N ARG A 15 7.23 -2.76 20.72
CA ARG A 15 7.10 -1.68 21.71
C ARG A 15 8.43 -1.34 22.38
N THR A 16 9.44 -2.16 22.14
CA THR A 16 10.80 -2.01 22.63
C THR A 16 11.80 -2.34 21.52
N VAL A 17 13.05 -1.95 21.73
CA VAL A 17 14.16 -2.28 20.82
C VAL A 17 14.42 -3.79 20.78
N ALA A 18 14.19 -4.49 21.90
CA ALA A 18 14.30 -5.95 21.97
C ALA A 18 13.28 -6.62 21.03
N ASP A 19 12.04 -6.12 20.98
CA ASP A 19 11.02 -6.65 20.05
C ASP A 19 11.44 -6.50 18.57
N VAL A 20 12.14 -5.42 18.21
CA VAL A 20 12.68 -5.22 16.86
C VAL A 20 13.77 -6.25 16.55
N ALA A 21 14.66 -6.52 17.51
CA ALA A 21 15.69 -7.55 17.36
C ALA A 21 15.07 -8.96 17.23
N ASP A 22 14.05 -9.26 18.03
CA ASP A 22 13.30 -10.52 17.96
C ASP A 22 12.58 -10.68 16.62
N ALA A 23 11.98 -9.61 16.10
CA ALA A 23 11.38 -9.60 14.77
C ALA A 23 12.42 -9.88 13.68
N ALA A 24 13.60 -9.25 13.75
CA ALA A 24 14.69 -9.48 12.79
C ALA A 24 15.20 -10.93 12.84
N ALA A 25 15.30 -11.53 14.02
CA ALA A 25 15.66 -12.95 14.17
C ALA A 25 14.62 -13.89 13.57
N ARG A 26 13.33 -13.51 13.58
CA ARG A 26 12.21 -14.30 13.05
C ARG A 26 12.03 -14.15 11.54
N PHE A 27 12.15 -12.94 11.00
CA PHE A 27 11.83 -12.62 9.60
C PHE A 27 13.07 -12.53 8.71
N GLY A 28 14.25 -12.37 9.31
CA GLY A 28 15.49 -12.10 8.59
C GLY A 28 15.66 -10.63 8.20
N LEU A 29 16.73 -10.37 7.46
CA LEU A 29 17.07 -9.05 6.93
C LEU A 29 17.19 -9.12 5.40
N PRO A 30 16.85 -8.04 4.68
CA PRO A 30 16.35 -6.76 5.20
C PRO A 30 14.94 -6.85 5.79
N MET A 31 14.62 -5.91 6.68
CA MET A 31 13.31 -5.78 7.35
C MET A 31 12.84 -4.32 7.28
N ALA A 32 11.54 -4.10 7.12
CA ALA A 32 10.93 -2.78 7.24
C ALA A 32 10.54 -2.50 8.70
N VAL A 33 10.92 -1.34 9.22
CA VAL A 33 10.52 -0.84 10.55
C VAL A 33 9.82 0.49 10.36
N LYS A 34 8.55 0.61 10.76
CA LYS A 34 7.73 1.81 10.51
C LYS A 34 6.73 2.08 11.63
N PRO A 35 6.23 3.31 11.81
CA PRO A 35 5.14 3.59 12.74
C PRO A 35 3.86 2.87 12.27
N SER A 36 3.01 2.41 13.20
CA SER A 36 1.83 1.63 12.84
C SER A 36 0.70 2.44 12.20
N ARG A 37 0.58 3.74 12.48
CA ARG A 37 -0.55 4.59 12.05
C ARG A 37 -0.15 5.76 11.15
N GLU A 38 1.06 5.74 10.60
CA GLU A 38 1.51 6.80 9.70
C GLU A 38 1.44 6.39 8.23
N GLY A 39 1.20 7.39 7.40
CA GLY A 39 1.31 7.28 5.94
C GLY A 39 2.61 7.92 5.45
N SER A 40 2.74 8.05 4.12
CA SER A 40 3.78 8.89 3.52
C SER A 40 5.23 8.50 3.85
N THR A 41 5.46 7.24 4.26
CA THR A 41 6.79 6.71 4.60
C THR A 41 7.45 7.45 5.79
N ILE A 42 6.70 8.24 6.56
CA ILE A 42 7.23 8.95 7.72
C ILE A 42 7.65 7.93 8.78
N GLY A 43 8.87 8.06 9.30
CA GLY A 43 9.41 7.16 10.33
C GLY A 43 9.77 5.76 9.83
N PHE A 44 9.75 5.51 8.52
CA PHE A 44 10.13 4.22 7.93
C PHE A 44 11.65 4.05 7.87
N THR A 45 12.13 2.85 8.17
CA THR A 45 13.53 2.42 8.03
C THR A 45 13.59 1.05 7.36
N LYS A 46 14.39 0.93 6.29
CA LYS A 46 14.84 -0.36 5.75
C LYS A 46 16.06 -0.82 6.55
N MET A 47 15.84 -1.71 7.50
CA MET A 47 16.88 -2.29 8.34
C MET A 47 17.62 -3.39 7.58
N VAL A 48 18.94 -3.24 7.39
CA VAL A 48 19.80 -4.21 6.67
C VAL A 48 20.81 -4.90 7.59
N SER A 49 20.93 -4.45 8.84
CA SER A 49 21.78 -5.03 9.89
C SER A 49 21.09 -4.94 11.25
N SER A 50 21.33 -5.91 12.13
CA SER A 50 20.81 -5.91 13.51
C SER A 50 21.23 -4.70 14.33
N ASP A 51 22.42 -4.15 14.06
CA ASP A 51 22.97 -2.99 14.78
C ASP A 51 22.15 -1.71 14.55
N GLN A 52 21.27 -1.71 13.54
CA GLN A 52 20.37 -0.60 13.24
C GLN A 52 19.07 -0.62 14.07
N ALA A 53 18.81 -1.68 14.85
CA ALA A 53 17.53 -1.86 15.55
C ALA A 53 17.16 -0.70 16.48
N GLN A 54 18.13 -0.21 17.29
CA GLN A 54 17.92 0.94 18.18
C GLN A 54 17.47 2.17 17.39
N ALA A 55 18.24 2.53 16.36
CA ALA A 55 17.98 3.73 15.56
C ALA A 55 16.65 3.61 14.79
N ALA A 56 16.37 2.46 14.18
CA ALA A 56 15.13 2.20 13.46
C ALA A 56 13.91 2.31 14.38
N PHE A 57 13.99 1.74 15.59
CA PHE A 57 12.95 1.83 16.60
C PHE A 57 12.71 3.28 17.03
N GLU A 58 13.76 4.02 17.40
CA GLU A 58 13.65 5.42 17.83
C GLU A 58 13.09 6.33 16.73
N ILE A 59 13.48 6.10 15.47
CA ILE A 59 12.92 6.82 14.32
C ILE A 59 11.41 6.60 14.25
N ALA A 60 10.94 5.36 14.27
CA ALA A 60 9.51 5.05 14.18
C ALA A 60 8.73 5.53 15.42
N ARG A 61 9.32 5.36 16.61
CA ARG A 61 8.71 5.66 17.92
C ARG A 61 8.44 7.15 18.14
N ARG A 62 9.14 8.03 17.42
CA ARG A 62 8.86 9.48 17.41
C ARG A 62 7.51 9.83 16.80
N HIS A 63 6.91 8.93 16.05
CA HIS A 63 5.67 9.16 15.32
C HIS A 63 4.49 8.32 15.83
N ASP A 64 4.74 7.15 16.42
CA ASP A 64 3.70 6.29 17.00
C ASP A 64 4.23 5.53 18.22
N ASP A 65 3.33 5.17 19.14
CA ASP A 65 3.65 4.27 20.26
C ASP A 65 3.85 2.82 19.81
N ASP A 66 3.14 2.42 18.76
CA ASP A 66 3.19 1.11 18.17
C ASP A 66 4.11 1.13 16.93
N VAL A 67 5.21 0.37 16.98
CA VAL A 67 6.13 0.20 15.84
C VAL A 67 5.82 -1.12 15.13
N LEU A 68 5.70 -1.09 13.81
CA LEU A 68 5.46 -2.26 12.97
C LEU A 68 6.77 -2.71 12.31
N CYS A 69 7.11 -3.98 12.51
CA CYS A 69 8.25 -4.65 11.89
C CYS A 69 7.73 -5.66 10.87
N GLU A 70 8.20 -5.59 9.62
CA GLU A 70 7.73 -6.44 8.52
C GLU A 70 8.90 -7.01 7.72
N GLU A 71 8.77 -8.25 7.25
CA GLU A 71 9.62 -8.81 6.19
C GLU A 71 9.71 -7.81 5.02
N PHE A 72 10.94 -7.50 4.59
CA PHE A 72 11.11 -6.63 3.44
C PHE A 72 10.90 -7.40 2.13
N VAL A 73 9.83 -7.07 1.41
CA VAL A 73 9.57 -7.66 0.09
C VAL A 73 10.32 -6.85 -0.99
N ASP A 74 11.38 -7.44 -1.55
CA ASP A 74 12.06 -6.86 -2.72
C ASP A 74 11.28 -7.13 -4.00
N GLY A 75 10.88 -6.07 -4.70
CA GLY A 75 9.91 -6.19 -5.77
C GLY A 75 9.54 -4.91 -6.50
N ARG A 76 8.49 -4.99 -7.31
CA ARG A 76 7.85 -3.86 -7.99
C ARG A 76 6.73 -3.30 -7.12
N GLU A 77 6.71 -1.99 -6.91
CA GLU A 77 5.66 -1.30 -6.16
C GLU A 77 4.47 -1.03 -7.09
N LEU A 78 3.32 -1.63 -6.75
CA LEU A 78 2.09 -1.55 -7.51
C LEU A 78 1.00 -0.93 -6.64
N THR A 79 0.15 -0.12 -7.27
CA THR A 79 -0.96 0.55 -6.62
C THR A 79 -2.22 0.37 -7.46
N LEU A 80 -3.33 0.07 -6.79
CA LEU A 80 -4.63 -0.07 -7.42
C LEU A 80 -5.65 0.82 -6.72
N ALA A 81 -6.26 1.71 -7.48
CA ALA A 81 -7.45 2.41 -7.03
C ALA A 81 -8.66 1.47 -7.09
N VAL A 82 -9.45 1.42 -6.02
CA VAL A 82 -10.72 0.68 -5.97
C VAL A 82 -11.85 1.68 -5.75
N ILE A 83 -12.93 1.55 -6.51
CA ILE A 83 -14.12 2.40 -6.38
C ILE A 83 -15.39 1.56 -6.22
N GLY A 84 -16.38 2.08 -5.50
CA GLY A 84 -17.65 1.43 -5.21
C GLY A 84 -17.66 0.68 -3.88
N SER A 85 -18.64 -0.20 -3.72
CA SER A 85 -18.83 -1.03 -2.52
C SER A 85 -19.52 -2.34 -2.88
N GLY A 86 -19.34 -3.37 -2.05
CA GLY A 86 -19.97 -4.68 -2.24
C GLY A 86 -19.71 -5.26 -3.63
N THR A 87 -20.75 -5.76 -4.29
CA THR A 87 -20.68 -6.34 -5.64
C THR A 87 -20.45 -5.31 -6.75
N ALA A 88 -20.67 -4.02 -6.47
CA ALA A 88 -20.40 -2.93 -7.41
C ALA A 88 -18.98 -2.37 -7.29
N ALA A 89 -18.18 -2.86 -6.33
CA ALA A 89 -16.79 -2.47 -6.18
C ALA A 89 -15.96 -3.03 -7.33
N ARG A 90 -15.03 -2.21 -7.85
CA ARG A 90 -14.10 -2.62 -8.91
C ARG A 90 -12.74 -1.96 -8.73
N ALA A 91 -11.69 -2.72 -9.03
CA ALA A 91 -10.35 -2.18 -9.19
C ALA A 91 -10.23 -1.45 -10.54
N LEU A 92 -9.52 -0.33 -10.54
CA LEU A 92 -9.08 0.40 -11.73
C LEU A 92 -7.70 -0.13 -12.18
N PRO A 93 -7.19 0.27 -13.36
CA PRO A 93 -5.91 -0.23 -13.86
C PRO A 93 -4.77 -0.08 -12.86
N ILE A 94 -3.89 -1.08 -12.84
CA ILE A 94 -2.71 -1.11 -11.99
C ILE A 94 -1.79 0.04 -12.39
N ILE A 95 -1.27 0.75 -11.40
CA ILE A 95 -0.19 1.72 -11.56
C ILE A 95 1.07 1.10 -10.99
N GLU A 96 2.15 1.09 -11.75
CA GLU A 96 3.48 0.78 -11.23
C GLU A 96 4.22 2.07 -10.88
N ILE A 97 4.81 2.09 -9.68
CA ILE A 97 5.65 3.18 -9.19
C ILE A 97 7.10 2.78 -9.39
N VAL A 98 7.79 3.43 -10.32
CA VAL A 98 9.19 3.17 -10.65
C VAL A 98 10.05 4.27 -10.05
N ALA A 99 10.71 3.95 -8.93
CA ALA A 99 11.69 4.83 -8.31
C ALA A 99 13.04 4.75 -9.05
N PRO A 100 13.80 5.86 -9.15
CA PRO A 100 15.12 5.88 -9.76
C PRO A 100 16.14 5.07 -8.94
N ALA A 101 17.09 4.45 -9.63
CA ALA A 101 18.26 3.75 -9.06
C ALA A 101 17.98 2.56 -8.12
N GLY A 102 16.75 2.04 -8.03
CA GLY A 102 16.45 0.77 -7.35
C GLY A 102 16.72 0.73 -5.85
N ASN A 103 17.21 1.82 -5.27
CA ASN A 103 17.37 2.01 -3.85
C ASN A 103 16.16 2.76 -3.32
N TYR A 104 15.47 2.13 -2.38
CA TYR A 104 14.58 2.75 -1.41
C TYR A 104 15.38 3.68 -0.46
N ASP A 105 16.23 4.55 -1.02
CA ASP A 105 16.84 5.63 -0.27
C ASP A 105 15.80 6.74 -0.18
N TYR A 106 15.22 6.83 1.02
CA TYR A 106 14.07 7.63 1.42
C TYR A 106 14.13 9.10 0.98
N GLN A 107 15.33 9.64 0.73
CA GLN A 107 15.50 11.00 0.21
C GLN A 107 14.87 11.22 -1.18
N ASN A 108 14.59 10.17 -1.96
CA ASN A 108 14.11 10.35 -3.32
C ASN A 108 12.59 10.54 -3.45
N LYS A 109 11.76 10.08 -2.50
CA LYS A 109 10.28 10.07 -2.65
C LYS A 109 9.63 11.46 -2.52
N TYR A 110 10.38 12.47 -2.07
CA TYR A 110 9.88 13.85 -1.89
C TYR A 110 10.77 14.95 -2.47
N PHE A 111 11.98 14.62 -2.99
CA PHE A 111 12.96 15.63 -3.42
C PHE A 111 13.46 15.47 -4.85
N ARG A 112 12.95 14.50 -5.62
CA ARG A 112 13.34 14.32 -7.03
C ARG A 112 12.11 14.09 -7.93
N ASP A 113 12.09 14.80 -9.06
CA ASP A 113 11.03 14.77 -10.09
C ASP A 113 11.11 13.54 -11.02
N ASP A 114 11.85 12.49 -10.65
CA ASP A 114 12.21 11.38 -11.53
C ASP A 114 11.46 10.06 -11.25
N THR A 115 10.54 10.05 -10.28
CA THR A 115 9.61 8.91 -10.08
C THR A 115 8.67 8.81 -11.28
N ARG A 116 8.64 7.63 -11.92
CA ARG A 116 7.76 7.35 -13.06
C ARG A 116 6.55 6.54 -12.62
N TYR A 117 5.38 6.94 -13.10
CA TYR A 117 4.13 6.22 -12.89
C TYR A 117 3.70 5.60 -14.22
N LEU A 118 3.66 4.27 -14.29
CA LEU A 118 3.21 3.54 -15.47
C LEU A 118 1.78 3.09 -15.27
N CYS A 119 0.84 3.62 -16.06
CA CYS A 119 -0.57 3.31 -15.98
C CYS A 119 -1.17 3.12 -17.38
N PRO A 120 -1.66 1.92 -17.74
CA PRO A 120 -1.54 0.67 -16.98
C PRO A 120 -0.10 0.19 -16.80
N ALA A 121 0.18 -0.53 -15.72
CA ALA A 121 1.47 -1.21 -15.52
C ALA A 121 1.69 -2.31 -16.57
N GLU A 122 2.93 -2.51 -17.00
CA GLU A 122 3.31 -3.56 -17.95
C GLU A 122 3.42 -4.91 -17.22
N LEU A 123 2.37 -5.72 -17.31
CA LEU A 123 2.23 -7.01 -16.64
C LEU A 123 1.54 -8.03 -17.57
N PRO A 124 1.87 -9.33 -17.48
CA PRO A 124 1.06 -10.38 -18.11
C PRO A 124 -0.41 -10.27 -17.67
N GLN A 125 -1.34 -10.46 -18.61
CA GLN A 125 -2.77 -10.27 -18.35
C GLN A 125 -3.30 -11.12 -17.18
N ALA A 126 -2.84 -12.37 -17.07
CA ALA A 126 -3.22 -13.27 -15.99
C ALA A 126 -2.78 -12.72 -14.62
N LEU A 127 -1.53 -12.25 -14.51
CA LEU A 127 -0.97 -11.68 -13.29
C LEU A 127 -1.67 -10.35 -12.92
N ALA A 128 -1.93 -9.49 -13.90
CA ALA A 128 -2.69 -8.27 -13.69
C ALA A 128 -4.11 -8.55 -13.16
N GLY A 129 -4.77 -9.58 -13.69
CA GLY A 129 -6.07 -10.05 -13.20
C GLY A 129 -6.01 -10.54 -11.76
N GLU A 130 -5.02 -11.35 -11.41
CA GLU A 130 -4.80 -11.85 -10.04
C GLU A 130 -4.60 -10.70 -9.04
N ILE A 131 -3.75 -9.73 -9.37
CA ILE A 131 -3.46 -8.58 -8.49
C ILE A 131 -4.69 -7.68 -8.34
N ALA A 132 -5.48 -7.51 -9.40
CA ALA A 132 -6.74 -6.76 -9.37
C ALA A 132 -7.78 -7.43 -8.45
N GLU A 133 -7.95 -8.76 -8.58
CA GLU A 133 -8.84 -9.52 -7.72
C GLU A 133 -8.37 -9.50 -6.25
N LEU A 134 -7.07 -9.69 -6.02
CA LEU A 134 -6.45 -9.63 -4.70
C LEU A 134 -6.71 -8.27 -4.04
N SER A 135 -6.51 -7.17 -4.76
CA SER A 135 -6.73 -5.81 -4.27
C SER A 135 -8.20 -5.54 -3.95
N LEU A 136 -9.11 -6.02 -4.82
CA LEU A 136 -10.55 -5.90 -4.58
C LEU A 136 -10.97 -6.67 -3.33
N ARG A 137 -10.49 -7.90 -3.15
CA ARG A 137 -10.74 -8.70 -1.95
C ARG A 137 -10.17 -8.03 -0.70
N ALA A 138 -8.99 -7.43 -0.78
CA ALA A 138 -8.36 -6.72 0.33
C ALA A 138 -9.19 -5.51 0.80
N TYR A 139 -9.65 -4.71 -0.16
CA TYR A 139 -10.54 -3.56 0.06
C TYR A 139 -11.87 -4.00 0.70
N LEU A 140 -12.51 -5.04 0.15
CA LEU A 140 -13.79 -5.54 0.66
C LEU A 140 -13.67 -6.22 2.03
N ALA A 141 -12.55 -6.89 2.32
CA ALA A 141 -12.33 -7.61 3.58
C ALA A 141 -12.33 -6.70 4.82
N ILE A 142 -12.04 -5.40 4.66
CA ILE A 142 -12.09 -4.42 5.74
C ILE A 142 -13.34 -3.52 5.66
N GLY A 143 -14.30 -3.87 4.81
CA GLY A 143 -15.57 -3.16 4.68
C GLY A 143 -15.46 -1.77 4.04
N CYS A 144 -14.43 -1.53 3.23
CA CYS A 144 -14.30 -0.24 2.55
C CYS A 144 -15.47 0.00 1.56
N GLU A 145 -15.82 1.28 1.43
CA GLU A 145 -16.84 1.78 0.51
C GLU A 145 -16.40 3.12 -0.09
N GLY A 146 -17.00 3.50 -1.22
CA GLY A 146 -16.69 4.77 -1.90
C GLY A 146 -15.47 4.64 -2.79
N TRP A 147 -14.29 4.97 -2.28
CA TRP A 147 -13.03 4.73 -2.97
C TRP A 147 -11.91 4.39 -1.99
N GLY A 148 -10.83 3.85 -2.51
CA GLY A 148 -9.60 3.63 -1.76
C GLY A 148 -8.46 3.26 -2.69
N ARG A 149 -7.30 3.06 -2.10
CA ARG A 149 -6.09 2.66 -2.81
C ARG A 149 -5.47 1.49 -2.06
N VAL A 150 -5.22 0.39 -2.77
CA VAL A 150 -4.54 -0.79 -2.25
C VAL A 150 -3.12 -0.76 -2.80
N ASP A 151 -2.14 -0.84 -1.92
CA ASP A 151 -0.73 -0.89 -2.31
C ASP A 151 -0.20 -2.31 -2.15
N VAL A 152 0.53 -2.77 -3.17
CA VAL A 152 0.96 -4.15 -3.36
C VAL A 152 2.43 -4.16 -3.74
N MET A 153 3.21 -5.03 -3.12
CA MET A 153 4.56 -5.35 -3.59
C MET A 153 4.52 -6.64 -4.40
N LEU A 154 4.99 -6.61 -5.64
CA LEU A 154 5.16 -7.79 -6.49
C LEU A 154 6.60 -8.30 -6.35
N ARG A 155 6.78 -9.40 -5.62
CA ARG A 155 8.11 -9.90 -5.25
C ARG A 155 8.91 -10.32 -6.49
N ARG A 156 10.15 -9.83 -6.60
CA ARG A 156 11.02 -10.08 -7.77
C ARG A 156 11.39 -11.55 -7.96
N ALA A 157 11.52 -12.30 -6.86
CA ALA A 157 12.02 -13.68 -6.91
C ALA A 157 11.04 -14.65 -7.59
N ASP A 158 9.74 -14.38 -7.52
CA ASP A 158 8.69 -15.33 -7.93
C ASP A 158 7.37 -14.69 -8.37
N ASP A 159 7.34 -13.37 -8.60
CA ASP A 159 6.16 -12.60 -8.99
C ASP A 159 4.95 -12.81 -8.05
N ARG A 160 5.20 -13.13 -6.78
CA ARG A 160 4.11 -13.23 -5.79
C ARG A 160 3.69 -11.85 -5.28
N PRO A 161 2.39 -11.51 -5.31
CA PRO A 161 1.90 -10.25 -4.78
C PRO A 161 1.69 -10.29 -3.26
N PHE A 162 2.10 -9.22 -2.58
CA PHE A 162 1.92 -9.01 -1.15
C PHE A 162 1.19 -7.69 -0.90
N LEU A 163 0.07 -7.73 -0.19
CA LEU A 163 -0.66 -6.53 0.21
C LEU A 163 0.10 -5.81 1.32
N LEU A 164 0.33 -4.50 1.12
CA LEU A 164 1.03 -3.65 2.09
C LEU A 164 0.04 -2.89 2.95
N GLU A 165 -0.89 -2.16 2.32
CA GLU A 165 -1.84 -1.31 3.02
C GLU A 165 -3.07 -0.98 2.18
N VAL A 166 -4.13 -0.49 2.84
CA VAL A 166 -5.25 0.18 2.19
C VAL A 166 -5.37 1.60 2.71
N ASN A 167 -5.34 2.54 1.78
CA ASN A 167 -5.61 3.94 2.03
C ASN A 167 -7.10 4.19 1.74
N THR A 168 -7.86 4.53 2.78
CA THR A 168 -9.33 4.77 2.71
C THR A 168 -9.70 6.20 2.32
N SER A 169 -8.72 7.12 2.33
CA SER A 169 -8.86 8.48 1.82
C SER A 169 -7.59 8.88 1.04
N PRO A 170 -7.30 8.21 -0.08
CA PRO A 170 -6.11 8.52 -0.88
C PRO A 170 -6.23 9.90 -1.54
N GLY A 171 -5.09 10.47 -1.91
CA GLY A 171 -5.03 11.77 -2.58
C GLY A 171 -5.86 11.82 -3.87
N MET A 172 -6.47 12.98 -4.10
CA MET A 172 -7.38 13.26 -5.22
C MET A 172 -6.94 14.49 -6.04
N THR A 173 -5.68 14.91 -5.96
CA THR A 173 -5.16 15.99 -6.83
C THR A 173 -4.92 15.49 -8.26
N GLY A 174 -4.70 16.39 -9.23
CA GLY A 174 -4.46 16.01 -10.63
C GLY A 174 -3.28 15.04 -10.86
N HIS A 175 -2.28 15.08 -9.97
CA HIS A 175 -1.10 14.21 -9.95
C HIS A 175 -1.28 12.94 -9.09
N SER A 176 -2.41 12.81 -8.39
CA SER A 176 -2.67 11.65 -7.53
C SER A 176 -3.00 10.39 -8.34
N LEU A 177 -2.70 9.22 -7.74
CA LEU A 177 -2.79 7.92 -8.41
C LEU A 177 -4.23 7.49 -8.69
N VAL A 178 -5.21 7.87 -7.86
CA VAL A 178 -6.62 7.51 -8.09
C VAL A 178 -7.18 8.20 -9.35
N PRO A 179 -7.07 9.54 -9.52
CA PRO A 179 -7.42 10.19 -10.79
C PRO A 179 -6.64 9.66 -12.00
N MET A 180 -5.36 9.29 -11.83
CA MET A 180 -4.55 8.71 -12.91
C MET A 180 -5.14 7.38 -13.40
N ALA A 181 -5.48 6.46 -12.50
CA ALA A 181 -6.09 5.18 -12.84
C ALA A 181 -7.49 5.36 -13.48
N ALA A 182 -8.26 6.35 -13.03
CA ALA A 182 -9.56 6.66 -13.62
C ALA A 182 -9.44 7.16 -15.07
N ARG A 183 -8.49 8.06 -15.35
CA ARG A 183 -8.24 8.55 -16.72
C ARG A 183 -7.82 7.44 -17.68
N ALA A 184 -7.06 6.45 -17.20
CA ALA A 184 -6.64 5.32 -18.02
C ALA A 184 -7.82 4.47 -18.55
N VAL A 185 -9.01 4.59 -17.95
CA VAL A 185 -10.27 3.97 -18.42
C VAL A 185 -11.27 4.98 -18.98
N GLY A 186 -10.82 6.18 -19.33
CA GLY A 186 -11.66 7.22 -19.92
C GLY A 186 -12.62 7.91 -18.94
N MET A 187 -12.43 7.76 -17.63
CA MET A 187 -13.22 8.47 -16.62
C MET A 187 -12.59 9.84 -16.33
N SER A 188 -13.35 10.91 -16.52
CA SER A 188 -12.92 12.27 -16.16
C SER A 188 -12.77 12.43 -14.64
N TYR A 189 -12.05 13.47 -14.21
CA TYR A 189 -11.91 13.75 -12.78
C TYR A 189 -13.26 14.14 -12.15
N GLU A 190 -14.06 14.88 -12.90
CA GLU A 190 -15.40 15.32 -12.55
C GLU A 190 -16.34 14.11 -12.39
N ASP A 191 -16.33 13.18 -13.34
CA ASP A 191 -17.13 11.95 -13.28
C ASP A 191 -16.72 11.08 -12.09
N LEU A 192 -15.42 10.97 -11.82
CA LEU A 192 -14.91 10.25 -10.66
C LEU A 192 -15.43 10.87 -9.36
N CYS A 193 -15.32 12.18 -9.21
CA CYS A 193 -15.81 12.91 -8.04
C CYS A 193 -17.32 12.75 -7.86
N LEU A 194 -18.10 12.94 -8.95
CA LEU A 194 -19.55 12.78 -8.93
C LEU A 194 -19.95 11.35 -8.57
N ARG A 195 -19.25 10.34 -9.10
CA ARG A 195 -19.52 8.94 -8.78
C ARG A 195 -19.25 8.61 -7.31
N ILE A 196 -18.17 9.13 -6.75
CA ILE A 196 -17.83 8.97 -5.33
C ILE A 196 -18.93 9.60 -4.47
N VAL A 197 -19.26 10.87 -4.71
CA VAL A 197 -20.28 11.60 -3.94
C VAL A 197 -21.65 10.94 -4.06
N ALA A 198 -22.05 10.51 -5.26
CA ALA A 198 -23.32 9.81 -5.47
C ALA A 198 -23.42 8.46 -4.73
N SER A 199 -22.29 7.83 -4.41
CA SER A 199 -22.26 6.59 -3.61
C SER A 199 -22.27 6.83 -2.10
N ALA A 200 -22.06 8.08 -1.65
CA ALA A 200 -22.03 8.41 -0.23
C ALA A 200 -23.42 8.27 0.39
N SER A 201 -23.47 7.68 1.58
CA SER A 201 -24.71 7.44 2.33
C SER A 201 -24.47 7.52 3.84
N LEU A 202 -25.50 7.91 4.58
CA LEU A 202 -25.49 7.83 6.04
C LEU A 202 -25.39 6.36 6.47
N LYS A 203 -24.43 6.06 7.34
CA LYS A 203 -24.24 4.69 7.87
C LYS A 203 -25.07 4.42 9.13
N ILE A 204 -25.58 5.47 9.75
CA ILE A 204 -26.43 5.40 10.94
C ILE A 204 -27.88 5.61 10.47
N GLY A 205 -28.75 4.62 10.68
CA GLY A 205 -30.20 4.76 10.41
C GLY A 205 -30.81 3.85 9.33
N GLY A 206 -30.06 2.87 8.81
CA GLY A 206 -30.60 1.78 7.98
C GLY A 206 -30.08 1.82 6.54
N ARG A 207 -29.44 0.72 6.12
CA ARG A 207 -29.51 0.28 4.73
C ARG A 207 -30.94 -0.25 4.57
N GLN A 208 -31.85 0.56 4.02
CA GLN A 208 -33.10 0.05 3.47
C GLN A 208 -32.80 -0.74 2.21
#